data_AF-A0A0W1R4J0-F1
#
_entry.id   AF-A0A0W1R4J0-F1
#
_cell.length_a   1.000
_cell.length_b   1.000
_cell.length_c   1.000
_cell.angle_alpha   90.00
_cell.angle_beta   90.00
_cell.angle_gamma   90.00
#
_symmetry.space_group_name_H-M   'P 1'
#
loop_
_entity.id
_entity.type
_entity.pdbx_description
1 polymer ?
#
loop_
_entity_poly.entity_id
_entity_poly.type
_entity_poly.pdbx_seq_one_letter_code
_entity_poly.pdbx_strand_id
1 'polypeptide(L)'
;MRTVFHLSGGDENDQTHALANVENLLDDESADVERVAFVANGDGVYLLTRESVAPDRITELADRAVDFCACGNAMDNRDLSADDLLSGVERVSSGVAELTRRQTYDYAYLKVP
;
A
#
# COMPACT_ATOMS: atom_id res chain seq x y z
N MET A 1 11.80 5.02 -12.57
CA MET A 1 11.51 3.63 -12.16
C MET A 1 10.13 3.55 -11.53
N ARG A 2 9.45 2.41 -11.65
CA ARG A 2 8.12 2.19 -11.07
C ARG A 2 8.22 1.07 -10.05
N THR A 3 7.61 1.25 -8.88
CA THR A 3 7.74 0.29 -7.77
C THR A 3 6.39 0.03 -7.12
N VAL A 4 6.10 -1.25 -6.85
CA VAL A 4 4.93 -1.66 -6.08
C VAL A 4 5.39 -2.39 -4.82
N PHE A 5 4.99 -1.85 -3.68
CA PHE A 5 5.19 -2.44 -2.37
C PHE A 5 4.02 -3.35 -2.03
N HIS A 6 4.30 -4.48 -1.39
CA HIS A 6 3.31 -5.46 -0.98
C HIS A 6 3.38 -5.75 0.51
N LEU A 7 2.32 -5.35 1.21
CA LEU A 7 2.07 -5.70 2.60
C LEU A 7 0.95 -6.76 2.67
N SER A 8 1.16 -7.80 3.46
CA SER A 8 0.19 -8.89 3.65
C SER A 8 -0.13 -9.17 5.12
N GLY A 9 0.73 -8.73 6.04
CA GLY A 9 0.63 -8.99 7.48
C GLY A 9 -0.03 -7.86 8.25
N GLY A 10 -0.56 -8.18 9.43
CA GLY A 10 -1.27 -7.26 10.32
C GLY A 10 -0.44 -6.76 11.50
N ASP A 11 0.83 -7.13 11.62
CA ASP A 11 1.69 -6.67 12.73
C ASP A 11 2.01 -5.18 12.57
N GLU A 12 1.75 -4.40 13.62
CA GLU A 12 1.87 -2.94 13.59
C GLU A 12 3.31 -2.46 13.37
N ASN A 13 4.32 -3.23 13.82
CA ASN A 13 5.72 -2.88 13.57
C ASN A 13 6.07 -3.13 12.11
N ASP A 14 5.64 -4.26 11.55
CA ASP A 14 5.83 -4.57 10.12
C ASP A 14 5.14 -3.52 9.23
N GLN A 15 3.92 -3.11 9.60
CA GLN A 15 3.19 -2.02 8.94
C GLN A 15 3.96 -0.69 8.97
N THR A 16 4.51 -0.32 10.13
CA THR A 16 5.29 0.91 10.29
C THR A 16 6.59 0.85 9.49
N HIS A 17 7.25 -0.31 9.47
CA HIS A 17 8.44 -0.55 8.65
C HIS A 17 8.13 -0.54 7.15
N ALA A 18 6.98 -1.07 6.74
CA ALA A 18 6.52 -1.04 5.36
C ALA A 18 6.41 0.39 4.83
N LEU A 19 5.78 1.30 5.59
CA LEU A 19 5.70 2.73 5.24
C LEU A 19 7.08 3.40 5.21
N ALA A 20 7.97 3.05 6.15
CA ALA A 20 9.34 3.57 6.17
C ALA A 20 10.12 3.19 4.89
N ASN A 21 9.91 1.99 4.35
CA ASN A 21 10.55 1.60 3.09
C ASN A 21 10.03 2.40 1.89
N VAL A 22 8.76 2.82 1.91
CA VAL A 22 8.21 3.72 0.87
C VAL A 22 8.90 5.08 0.95
N GLU A 23 8.99 5.66 2.14
CA GLU A 23 9.67 6.95 2.37
C GLU A 23 11.13 6.89 1.94
N ASN A 24 11.87 5.85 2.36
CA ASN A 24 13.27 5.67 1.99
C ASN A 24 13.47 5.63 0.47
N LEU A 25 12.56 4.98 -0.28
CA LEU A 25 12.64 4.99 -1.74
C LEU A 25 12.37 6.37 -2.34
N LEU A 26 11.37 7.09 -1.81
CA LEU A 26 11.01 8.41 -2.31
C LEU A 26 12.01 9.51 -1.93
N ASP A 27 12.74 9.33 -0.83
CA ASP A 27 13.75 10.28 -0.33
C ASP A 27 15.15 10.00 -0.90
N ASP A 28 15.35 8.87 -1.59
CA ASP A 28 16.63 8.55 -2.24
C ASP A 28 16.80 9.36 -3.53
N GLU A 29 17.55 10.46 -3.45
CA GLU A 29 17.86 11.33 -4.59
C GLU A 29 18.64 10.64 -5.73
N SER A 30 19.25 9.48 -5.47
CA SER A 30 19.90 8.69 -6.52
C SER A 30 18.93 7.82 -7.32
N ALA A 31 17.72 7.63 -6.81
CA ALA A 31 16.66 6.89 -7.47
C ALA A 31 15.76 7.82 -8.29
N ASP A 32 15.74 7.64 -9.61
CA ASP A 32 14.77 8.30 -10.48
C ASP A 32 13.40 7.61 -10.34
N VAL A 33 12.57 8.02 -9.38
CA VAL A 33 11.25 7.42 -9.08
C VAL A 33 10.14 8.09 -9.88
N GLU A 34 9.45 7.31 -10.72
CA GLU A 34 8.36 7.79 -11.59
C GLU A 34 6.98 7.54 -10.97
N ARG A 35 6.75 6.34 -10.41
CA ARG A 35 5.49 5.96 -9.75
C ARG A 35 5.73 4.98 -8.63
N VAL A 36 4.98 5.15 -7.54
CA VAL A 36 4.97 4.21 -6.42
C VAL A 36 3.55 3.77 -6.12
N ALA A 37 3.38 2.48 -5.88
CA ALA A 37 2.17 1.93 -5.32
C ALA A 37 2.44 1.13 -4.06
N PHE A 38 1.39 1.02 -3.25
CA PHE A 38 1.36 0.18 -2.08
C PHE A 38 0.09 -0.66 -2.11
N VAL A 39 0.24 -1.97 -2.28
CA VAL A 39 -0.89 -2.89 -2.28
C VAL A 39 -0.91 -3.66 -0.97
N ALA A 40 -2.02 -3.52 -0.24
CA ALA A 40 -2.28 -4.27 0.97
C ALA A 40 -3.30 -5.39 0.70
N ASN A 41 -2.96 -6.61 1.10
CA ASN A 41 -3.90 -7.74 1.19
C ASN A 41 -3.76 -8.43 2.55
N GLY A 42 -4.51 -9.51 2.77
CA GLY A 42 -4.50 -10.21 4.06
C GLY A 42 -4.86 -9.25 5.19
N ASP A 43 -4.18 -9.37 6.34
CA ASP A 43 -4.36 -8.46 7.47
C ASP A 43 -3.70 -7.09 7.24
N GLY A 44 -2.88 -6.96 6.21
CA GLY A 44 -2.28 -5.68 5.83
C GLY A 44 -3.31 -4.61 5.46
N VAL A 45 -4.54 -4.99 5.10
CA VAL A 45 -5.59 -4.02 4.77
C VAL A 45 -5.97 -3.13 5.94
N TYR A 46 -5.77 -3.57 7.19
CA TYR A 46 -6.06 -2.76 8.38
C TYR A 46 -5.22 -1.48 8.43
N LEU A 47 -3.99 -1.52 7.91
CA LEU A 47 -3.13 -0.34 7.80
C LEU A 47 -3.79 0.77 6.98
N LEU A 48 -4.63 0.45 6.00
CA LEU A 48 -5.23 1.43 5.09
C LEU A 48 -6.63 1.89 5.52
N THR A 49 -7.06 1.53 6.73
CA THR A 49 -8.37 1.91 7.29
C THR A 49 -8.29 3.15 8.15
N ARG A 50 -9.45 3.73 8.50
CA ARG A 50 -9.56 4.83 9.47
C ARG A 50 -9.05 4.45 10.88
N GLU A 51 -8.91 3.17 11.17
CA GLU A 51 -8.35 2.64 12.43
C GLU A 51 -6.85 2.31 12.32
N SER A 52 -6.21 2.73 11.23
CA SER A 52 -4.77 2.58 11.02
C SER A 52 -3.95 3.08 12.21
N VAL A 53 -2.83 2.42 12.46
CA VAL A 53 -1.79 2.89 13.39
C VAL A 53 -1.01 4.11 12.88
N ALA A 54 -1.12 4.43 11.59
CA ALA A 54 -0.35 5.49 10.95
C ALA A 54 -1.15 6.29 9.89
N PRO A 55 -2.33 6.84 10.22
CA PRO A 55 -3.22 7.47 9.23
C PRO A 55 -2.64 8.75 8.63
N ASP A 56 -1.96 9.57 9.44
CA ASP A 56 -1.31 10.80 8.98
C ASP A 56 -0.19 10.49 7.99
N ARG A 57 0.62 9.48 8.29
CA ARG A 57 1.74 9.04 7.44
C ARG A 57 1.28 8.51 6.09
N ILE A 58 0.15 7.79 6.05
CA ILE A 58 -0.47 7.35 4.79
C ILE A 58 -0.97 8.54 3.99
N THR A 59 -1.58 9.52 4.64
CA THR A 59 -2.06 10.76 4.00
C THR A 59 -0.89 11.54 3.40
N GLU A 60 0.20 11.73 4.15
CA GLU A 60 1.42 12.39 3.67
C GLU A 60 2.04 11.66 2.47
N LEU A 61 2.08 10.33 2.49
CA LEU A 61 2.57 9.53 1.36
C LEU A 61 1.63 9.59 0.14
N ALA A 62 0.32 9.65 0.36
CA ALA A 62 -0.66 9.84 -0.71
C ALA A 62 -0.50 11.23 -1.37
N ASP A 63 -0.24 12.28 -0.58
CA ASP A 63 0.08 13.62 -1.08
C ASP A 63 1.39 13.64 -1.90
N ARG A 64 2.31 12.72 -1.61
CA ARG A 64 3.51 12.43 -2.41
C ARG A 64 3.23 11.52 -3.62
N ALA A 65 1.97 11.35 -4.00
CA ALA A 65 1.49 10.57 -5.14
C ALA A 65 1.78 9.05 -5.05
N VAL A 66 1.78 8.48 -3.83
CA VAL A 66 1.74 7.02 -3.65
C VAL A 66 0.32 6.51 -3.86
N ASP A 67 0.14 5.58 -4.81
CA ASP A 67 -1.14 4.91 -5.01
C ASP A 67 -1.35 3.82 -3.93
N PHE A 68 -2.24 4.05 -2.97
CA PHE A 68 -2.60 3.03 -1.99
C PHE A 68 -3.78 2.18 -2.47
N CYS A 69 -3.61 0.86 -2.50
CA CYS A 69 -4.62 -0.08 -2.95
C CYS A 69 -4.94 -1.11 -1.85
N ALA A 70 -6.18 -1.13 -1.38
CA ALA A 70 -6.71 -2.15 -0.47
C ALA A 70 -7.39 -3.28 -1.24
N CYS A 71 -7.00 -4.53 -0.95
CA CYS A 71 -7.57 -5.71 -1.59
C CYS A 71 -9.03 -5.94 -1.15
N GLY A 72 -9.97 -5.79 -2.09
CA GLY A 72 -11.41 -5.98 -1.88
C GLY A 72 -11.76 -7.36 -1.30
N ASN A 73 -11.21 -8.44 -1.84
CA ASN A 73 -11.42 -9.79 -1.28
C ASN A 73 -10.98 -9.89 0.20
N ALA A 74 -9.87 -9.23 0.56
CA ALA A 74 -9.37 -9.26 1.94
C ALA A 74 -10.21 -8.40 2.89
N MET A 75 -10.70 -7.26 2.38
CA MET A 75 -11.66 -6.40 3.07
C MET A 75 -12.98 -7.13 3.33
N ASP A 76 -13.54 -7.78 2.32
CA ASP A 76 -14.81 -8.53 2.43
C ASP A 76 -14.70 -9.65 3.47
N ASN A 77 -13.57 -10.37 3.50
CA ASN A 77 -13.30 -11.42 4.50
C ASN A 77 -13.10 -10.89 5.93
N ARG A 78 -13.00 -9.57 6.11
CA ARG A 78 -12.80 -8.88 7.39
C ARG A 78 -13.95 -7.95 7.74
N ASP A 79 -15.07 -8.07 7.02
CA ASP A 79 -16.26 -7.21 7.17
C ASP A 79 -15.97 -5.71 7.01
N LEU A 80 -14.98 -5.36 6.17
CA LEU A 80 -14.61 -3.98 5.86
C LEU A 80 -15.25 -3.50 4.54
N SER A 81 -15.69 -2.26 4.55
CA SER A 81 -16.26 -1.57 3.39
C SER A 81 -15.32 -0.48 2.85
N ALA A 82 -15.65 0.10 1.70
CA ALA A 82 -14.89 1.25 1.19
C ALA A 82 -14.97 2.47 2.14
N ASP A 83 -16.05 2.61 2.91
CA ASP A 83 -16.22 3.71 3.87
C ASP A 83 -15.30 3.57 5.09
N ASP A 84 -14.67 2.41 5.29
CA ASP A 84 -13.69 2.17 6.34
C ASP A 84 -12.27 2.57 5.94
N LEU A 85 -12.02 2.83 4.66
CA LEU A 85 -10.71 3.23 4.15
C LEU A 85 -10.39 4.69 4.47
N LEU A 86 -9.09 4.98 4.59
CA LEU A 86 -8.60 6.36 4.61
C LEU A 86 -8.87 7.04 3.27
N SER A 87 -9.06 8.36 3.31
CA SER A 87 -9.13 9.18 2.11
C SER A 87 -7.90 8.97 1.23
N GLY A 88 -8.09 8.79 -0.08
CA GLY A 88 -7.00 8.55 -1.02
C GLY A 88 -6.60 7.08 -1.17
N VAL A 89 -7.17 6.15 -0.38
CA VAL A 89 -7.00 4.71 -0.58
C VAL A 89 -8.05 4.18 -1.55
N GLU A 90 -7.60 3.46 -2.58
CA GLU A 90 -8.47 2.80 -3.54
C GLU A 90 -8.77 1.35 -3.12
N ARG A 91 -10.06 0.97 -3.12
CA ARG A 91 -10.45 -0.44 -3.05
C ARG A 91 -10.32 -1.08 -4.43
N VAL A 92 -9.38 -2.00 -4.59
CA VAL A 92 -9.23 -2.81 -5.81
C VAL A 92 -9.96 -4.15 -5.67
N SER A 93 -10.33 -4.80 -6.78
CA SER A 93 -11.04 -6.09 -6.72
C SER A 93 -10.21 -7.20 -6.05
N SER A 94 -8.92 -7.28 -6.37
CA SER A 94 -8.00 -8.28 -5.83
C SER A 94 -6.57 -7.73 -5.77
N GLY A 95 -5.96 -7.77 -4.59
CA GLY A 95 -4.58 -7.30 -4.38
C GLY A 95 -3.56 -8.12 -5.16
N VAL A 96 -3.71 -9.45 -5.25
CA VAL A 96 -2.80 -10.26 -6.06
C VAL A 96 -2.92 -9.95 -7.55
N ALA A 97 -4.13 -9.69 -8.05
CA ALA A 97 -4.34 -9.28 -9.44
C ALA A 97 -3.76 -7.88 -9.70
N GLU A 98 -3.87 -6.97 -8.74
CA GLU A 98 -3.26 -5.63 -8.82
C GLU A 98 -1.72 -5.71 -8.88
N LEU A 99 -1.12 -6.53 -8.02
CA LEU A 99 0.33 -6.79 -8.02
C LEU A 99 0.80 -7.38 -9.36
N THR A 100 0.07 -8.34 -9.93
CA THR A 100 0.40 -8.92 -11.24
C THR A 100 0.26 -7.90 -12.37
N ARG A 101 -0.82 -7.11 -12.36
CA ARG A 101 -1.04 -6.05 -13.37
C ARG A 101 0.08 -5.02 -13.34
N ARG A 102 0.46 -4.53 -12.16
CA ARG A 102 1.57 -3.56 -12.02
C ARG A 102 2.90 -4.15 -12.47
N GLN A 103 3.23 -5.39 -12.09
CA GLN A 103 4.45 -6.04 -12.60
C GLN A 103 4.46 -6.20 -14.12
N THR A 104 3.30 -6.39 -14.76
CA THR A 104 3.17 -6.43 -16.22
C THR A 104 3.36 -5.05 -16.86
N TYR A 105 3.17 -3.97 -16.10
CA TYR A 105 3.47 -2.59 -16.49
C TYR A 105 4.84 -2.12 -15.98
N ASP A 106 5.79 -3.04 -15.89
CA ASP A 106 7.20 -2.83 -15.53
C ASP A 106 7.43 -2.22 -14.14
N TYR A 107 6.53 -2.50 -13.18
CA TYR A 107 6.80 -2.20 -11.78
C TYR A 107 7.76 -3.23 -11.19
N ALA A 108 8.82 -2.77 -10.54
CA ALA A 108 9.59 -3.57 -9.60
C ALA A 108 8.68 -3.96 -8.41
N TYR A 109 8.70 -5.23 -8.04
CA TYR A 109 7.93 -5.74 -6.91
C TYR A 109 8.81 -5.83 -5.66
N LEU A 110 8.34 -5.22 -4.57
CA LEU A 110 8.97 -5.29 -3.26
C LEU A 110 7.99 -5.88 -2.24
N LYS A 111 8.30 -7.06 -1.71
CA LYS A 111 7.65 -7.55 -0.49
C LYS A 111 8.30 -6.84 0.70
N VAL A 112 7.50 -6.06 1.42
CA VAL A 112 7.89 -5.49 2.71
C VAL A 112 7.52 -6.47 3.82
N PRO A 113 8.11 -6.35 5.02
CA PRO A 113 7.66 -7.10 6.19
C PRO A 113 6.13 -7.10 6.29
#